data_AF-A0A6B0TQU8-F1
#
_entry.id   AF-A0A6B0TQU8-F1
#
_cell.length_a   1.000
_cell.length_b   1.000
_cell.length_c   1.000
_cell.angle_alpha   90.00
_cell.angle_beta   90.00
_cell.angle_gamma   90.00
#
_symmetry.space_group_name_H-M   'P 1'
#
loop_
_entity.id
_entity.type
_entity.pdbx_description
1 polymer ?
#
loop_
_entity_poly.entity_id
_entity_poly.type
_entity_poly.pdbx_seq_one_letter_code
_entity_poly.pdbx_strand_id
1 'polypeptide(L)'
;MTILGLMHLGLMIAALLLGAAILARRKGDGQHKRMGHLFVSMMVLSNLIVFGIHEDTEALGIFHYLAIVSLMSLGAGVLLARYSRGRVSRKITHGHVMLWTYGGMGAAGVGQAATALGYSPWPGIVGTLALVAFAVLRLDFRAMLMPQRTGAK
;
A
#
# COMPACT_ATOMS: atom_id res chain seq x y z
N MET A 1 -14.36 -1.57 19.23
CA MET A 1 -14.17 -1.94 17.81
C MET A 1 -15.37 -2.72 17.33
N THR A 2 -15.85 -2.37 16.14
CA THR A 2 -16.87 -3.10 15.38
C THR A 2 -16.25 -4.29 14.67
N ILE A 3 -17.10 -5.21 14.18
CA ILE A 3 -16.66 -6.34 13.35
C ILE A 3 -15.97 -5.82 12.07
N LEU A 4 -16.49 -4.76 11.47
CA LEU A 4 -15.88 -4.11 10.30
C LEU A 4 -14.49 -3.56 10.61
N GLY A 5 -14.32 -2.90 11.77
CA GLY A 5 -13.01 -2.42 12.23
C GLY A 5 -11.99 -3.55 12.43
N LEU A 6 -12.41 -4.69 12.99
CA LEU A 6 -11.55 -5.87 13.14
C LEU A 6 -11.17 -6.49 11.80
N MET A 7 -12.15 -6.62 10.88
CA MET A 7 -11.90 -7.11 9.52
C MET A 7 -10.95 -6.20 8.75
N HIS A 8 -11.16 -4.87 8.84
CA HIS A 8 -10.29 -3.87 8.23
C HIS A 8 -8.86 -4.01 8.77
N LEU A 9 -8.68 -4.03 10.09
CA LEU A 9 -7.36 -4.16 10.71
C LEU A 9 -6.67 -5.47 10.32
N GLY A 10 -7.39 -6.60 10.34
CA GLY A 10 -6.88 -7.90 9.91
C GLY A 10 -6.42 -7.92 8.44
N LEU A 11 -7.21 -7.30 7.54
CA LEU A 11 -6.84 -7.13 6.14
C LEU A 11 -5.58 -6.26 5.98
N MET A 12 -5.47 -5.16 6.74
CA MET A 12 -4.28 -4.30 6.71
C MET A 12 -3.03 -5.05 7.15
N ILE A 13 -3.09 -5.84 8.22
CA ILE A 13 -1.95 -6.65 8.68
C ILE A 13 -1.54 -7.67 7.60
N ALA A 14 -2.49 -8.44 7.07
CA ALA A 14 -2.21 -9.43 6.04
C ALA A 14 -1.63 -8.80 4.76
N ALA A 15 -2.19 -7.66 4.34
CA ALA A 15 -1.76 -6.96 3.15
C ALA A 15 -0.41 -6.25 3.33
N LEU A 16 -0.07 -5.79 4.53
CA LEU A 16 1.26 -5.28 4.86
C LEU A 16 2.33 -6.36 4.73
N LEU A 17 2.09 -7.55 5.31
CA LEU A 17 3.01 -8.69 5.17
C LEU A 17 3.19 -9.10 3.70
N LEU A 18 2.08 -9.15 2.96
CA LEU A 18 2.10 -9.46 1.53
C LEU A 18 2.85 -8.38 0.72
N GLY A 19 2.63 -7.10 1.02
CA GLY A 19 3.28 -5.97 0.36
C GLY A 19 4.79 -5.95 0.60
N ALA A 20 5.23 -6.21 1.85
CA ALA A 20 6.64 -6.37 2.18
C ALA A 20 7.27 -7.53 1.38
N ALA A 21 6.57 -8.67 1.29
CA ALA A 21 7.01 -9.79 0.48
C ALA A 21 7.13 -9.40 -1.01
N ILE A 22 6.14 -8.69 -1.58
CA ILE A 22 6.18 -8.17 -2.97
C ILE A 22 7.37 -7.23 -3.19
N LEU A 23 7.68 -6.37 -2.20
CA LEU A 23 8.80 -5.44 -2.26
C LEU A 23 10.16 -6.17 -2.23
N ALA A 24 10.25 -7.31 -1.56
CA ALA A 24 11.44 -8.17 -1.58
C ALA A 24 11.54 -9.08 -2.82
N ARG A 25 10.44 -9.34 -3.54
CA ARG A 25 10.47 -10.18 -4.75
C ARG A 25 11.10 -9.49 -5.96
N ARG A 26 11.62 -10.31 -6.88
CA ARG A 26 12.01 -9.89 -8.21
C ARG A 26 10.82 -9.23 -8.91
N LYS A 27 11.04 -8.03 -9.47
CA LYS A 27 9.97 -7.24 -10.07
C LYS A 27 9.54 -7.82 -11.42
N GLY A 28 8.22 -7.92 -11.62
CA GLY A 28 7.61 -8.31 -12.89
C GLY A 28 7.62 -9.80 -13.23
N ASP A 29 8.11 -10.67 -12.34
CA ASP A 29 7.98 -12.13 -12.51
C ASP A 29 6.52 -12.60 -12.28
N GLY A 30 6.25 -13.88 -12.55
CA GLY A 30 4.90 -14.44 -12.41
C GLY A 30 4.37 -14.36 -10.97
N GLN A 31 5.23 -14.55 -9.98
CA GLN A 31 4.85 -14.51 -8.57
C GLN A 31 4.55 -13.08 -8.11
N HIS A 32 5.35 -12.10 -8.51
CA HIS A 32 5.12 -10.69 -8.28
C HIS A 32 3.75 -10.25 -8.81
N LYS A 33 3.36 -10.72 -10.01
CA LYS A 33 2.03 -10.45 -10.56
C LYS A 33 0.92 -11.09 -9.75
N ARG A 34 1.05 -12.39 -9.41
CA ARG A 34 0.03 -13.13 -8.62
C ARG A 34 -0.17 -12.52 -7.24
N MET A 35 0.92 -12.25 -6.53
CA MET A 35 0.90 -11.59 -5.21
C MET A 35 0.37 -10.16 -5.33
N GLY A 36 0.76 -9.43 -6.38
CA GLY A 36 0.24 -8.09 -6.67
C GLY A 36 -1.27 -8.07 -6.87
N HIS A 37 -1.85 -9.05 -7.58
CA HIS A 37 -3.30 -9.17 -7.71
C HIS A 37 -3.98 -9.44 -6.38
N LEU A 38 -3.43 -10.35 -5.56
CA LEU A 38 -3.96 -10.61 -4.22
C LEU A 38 -3.91 -9.35 -3.34
N PHE A 39 -2.79 -8.63 -3.35
CA PHE A 39 -2.62 -7.37 -2.63
C PHE A 39 -3.63 -6.31 -3.08
N VAL A 40 -3.86 -6.15 -4.39
CA VAL A 40 -4.87 -5.23 -4.93
C VAL A 40 -6.27 -5.63 -4.45
N SER A 41 -6.63 -6.92 -4.47
CA SER A 41 -7.93 -7.39 -3.98
C SER A 41 -8.12 -7.10 -2.49
N MET A 42 -7.10 -7.35 -1.67
CA MET A 42 -7.13 -7.02 -0.22
C MET A 42 -7.32 -5.51 -0.02
N MET A 43 -6.60 -4.69 -0.78
CA MET A 43 -6.73 -3.23 -0.70
C MET A 43 -8.12 -2.76 -1.08
N VAL A 44 -8.68 -3.24 -2.20
CA VAL A 44 -10.04 -2.85 -2.61
C VAL A 44 -11.05 -3.24 -1.54
N LEU A 45 -10.99 -4.48 -1.05
CA LEU A 45 -11.90 -4.95 0.00
C LEU A 45 -11.79 -4.10 1.27
N SER A 46 -10.56 -3.81 1.71
CA SER A 46 -10.32 -2.98 2.90
C SER A 46 -10.87 -1.56 2.74
N ASN A 47 -10.61 -0.91 1.61
CA ASN A 47 -11.12 0.45 1.37
C ASN A 47 -12.66 0.47 1.32
N LEU A 48 -13.30 -0.58 0.79
CA LEU A 48 -14.77 -0.69 0.82
C LEU A 48 -15.31 -0.85 2.25
N ILE A 49 -14.62 -1.62 3.10
CA ILE A 49 -15.00 -1.81 4.50
C ILE A 49 -14.94 -0.49 5.28
N VAL A 50 -13.95 0.38 5.02
CA VAL A 50 -13.82 1.68 5.70
C VAL A 50 -15.08 2.52 5.60
N PHE A 51 -15.81 2.47 4.48
CA PHE A 51 -17.05 3.24 4.32
C PHE A 51 -18.19 2.82 5.27
N GLY A 52 -18.07 1.66 5.93
CA GLY A 52 -18.99 1.23 6.98
C GLY A 52 -18.49 1.51 8.40
N ILE A 53 -17.25 1.99 8.57
CA ILE A 53 -16.64 2.24 9.88
C ILE A 53 -16.89 3.69 10.29
N HIS A 54 -17.55 3.86 11.43
CA HIS A 54 -17.91 5.17 12.01
C HIS A 54 -17.41 5.28 13.47
N GLU A 55 -16.25 4.67 13.76
CA GLU A 55 -15.69 4.61 15.10
C GLU A 55 -15.02 5.93 15.52
N ASP A 56 -14.62 6.74 14.56
CA ASP A 56 -13.95 8.04 14.74
C ASP A 56 -14.93 9.23 14.63
N THR A 57 -15.98 9.10 13.83
CA THR A 57 -17.01 10.13 13.63
C THR A 57 -18.37 9.51 13.32
N GLU A 58 -19.47 10.12 13.79
CA GLU A 58 -20.85 9.68 13.45
C GLU A 58 -21.24 9.92 11.98
N ALA A 59 -20.37 10.57 11.18
CA ALA A 59 -20.57 10.88 9.77
C ALA A 59 -19.34 10.47 8.93
N LEU A 60 -19.32 10.84 7.64
CA LEU A 60 -18.16 10.67 6.77
C LEU A 60 -16.97 11.51 7.26
N GLY A 61 -16.11 10.88 8.06
CA GLY A 61 -14.87 11.46 8.58
C GLY A 61 -13.71 11.45 7.58
N ILE A 62 -12.56 11.98 8.02
CA ILE A 62 -11.34 12.10 7.22
C ILE A 62 -10.86 10.75 6.64
N PHE A 63 -11.04 9.64 7.36
CA PHE A 63 -10.60 8.32 6.89
C PHE A 63 -11.39 7.84 5.66
N HIS A 64 -12.63 8.28 5.47
CA HIS A 64 -13.41 8.01 4.26
C HIS A 64 -12.80 8.67 3.03
N TYR A 65 -12.43 9.94 3.16
CA TYR A 65 -11.76 10.67 2.08
C TYR A 65 -10.38 10.08 1.77
N LEU A 66 -9.64 9.66 2.81
CA LEU A 66 -8.37 8.97 2.63
C LEU A 66 -8.53 7.61 1.92
N ALA A 67 -9.64 6.88 2.15
CA ALA A 67 -9.95 5.66 1.42
C ALA A 67 -10.18 5.92 -0.09
N ILE A 68 -10.83 7.04 -0.45
CA ILE A 68 -10.98 7.46 -1.85
C ILE A 68 -9.60 7.74 -2.48
N VAL A 69 -8.75 8.51 -1.80
CA VAL A 69 -7.39 8.80 -2.28
C VAL A 69 -6.57 7.52 -2.44
N SER A 70 -6.69 6.59 -1.50
CA SER A 70 -6.07 5.26 -1.54
C SER A 70 -6.55 4.45 -2.76
N LEU A 71 -7.86 4.41 -3.04
CA LEU A 71 -8.40 3.75 -4.23
C LEU A 71 -7.90 4.39 -5.54
N MET A 72 -7.81 5.72 -5.60
CA MET A 72 -7.25 6.42 -6.75
C MET A 72 -5.77 6.07 -6.98
N SER A 73 -4.96 6.06 -5.92
CA SER A 73 -3.54 5.69 -5.99
C SER A 73 -3.35 4.22 -6.41
N LEU A 74 -4.18 3.31 -5.86
CA LEU A 74 -4.21 1.91 -6.26
C LEU A 74 -4.56 1.75 -7.74
N GLY A 75 -5.58 2.47 -8.21
CA GLY A 75 -5.98 2.53 -9.61
C GLY A 75 -4.83 2.99 -10.52
N ALA A 76 -4.17 4.09 -10.16
CA ALA A 76 -2.99 4.58 -10.89
C ALA A 76 -1.87 3.53 -10.94
N GLY A 77 -1.59 2.84 -9.82
CA GLY A 77 -0.61 1.76 -9.75
C GLY A 77 -0.94 0.60 -10.70
N VAL A 78 -2.20 0.17 -10.73
CA VAL A 78 -2.69 -0.89 -11.63
C VAL A 78 -2.61 -0.46 -13.10
N LEU A 79 -3.01 0.77 -13.43
CA LEU A 79 -2.94 1.29 -14.80
C LEU A 79 -1.49 1.38 -15.28
N LEU A 80 -0.59 1.89 -14.43
CA LEU A 80 0.84 1.93 -14.74
C LEU A 80 1.38 0.52 -15.00
N ALA A 81 1.04 -0.48 -14.19
CA ALA A 81 1.45 -1.87 -14.41
C ALA A 81 0.95 -2.42 -15.76
N ARG A 82 -0.35 -2.22 -16.07
CA ARG A 82 -0.99 -2.72 -17.29
C ARG A 82 -0.41 -2.09 -18.55
N TYR A 83 -0.12 -0.78 -18.54
CA TYR A 83 0.36 -0.04 -19.70
C TYR A 83 1.89 0.16 -19.72
N SER A 84 2.64 -0.63 -18.96
CA SER A 84 4.11 -0.56 -18.87
C SER A 84 4.88 -1.37 -19.93
N ARG A 85 4.21 -1.90 -20.97
CA ARG A 85 4.88 -2.73 -22.00
C ARG A 85 6.06 -1.98 -22.62
N GLY A 86 7.28 -2.50 -22.40
CA GLY A 86 8.54 -1.95 -22.89
C GLY A 86 9.03 -0.64 -22.25
N ARG A 87 8.24 0.05 -21.42
CA ARG A 87 8.58 1.38 -20.89
C ARG A 87 9.11 1.29 -19.47
N VAL A 88 10.44 1.34 -19.32
CA VAL A 88 11.14 1.27 -18.02
C VAL A 88 10.69 2.39 -17.08
N SER A 89 10.51 3.61 -17.60
CA SER A 89 10.01 4.75 -16.80
C SER A 89 8.67 4.45 -16.12
N ARG A 90 7.70 3.89 -16.85
CA ARG A 90 6.39 3.52 -16.28
C ARG A 90 6.49 2.42 -15.23
N LYS A 91 7.42 1.48 -15.38
CA LYS A 91 7.68 0.44 -14.35
C LYS A 91 8.30 1.04 -13.08
N ILE A 92 9.18 2.03 -13.23
CA ILE A 92 9.75 2.78 -12.11
C ILE A 92 8.65 3.60 -11.41
N THR A 93 7.81 4.31 -12.17
CA THR A 93 6.68 5.06 -11.62
C THR A 93 5.68 4.14 -10.93
N HIS A 94 5.36 2.98 -11.51
CA HIS A 94 4.56 1.95 -10.85
C HIS A 94 5.13 1.57 -9.48
N GLY A 95 6.44 1.33 -9.40
CA GLY A 95 7.12 1.02 -8.14
C GLY A 95 6.93 2.11 -7.08
N HIS A 96 7.14 3.37 -7.44
CA HIS A 96 6.95 4.51 -6.53
C HIS A 96 5.49 4.68 -6.09
N VAL A 97 4.54 4.61 -7.03
CA VAL A 97 3.11 4.71 -6.71
C VAL A 97 2.68 3.57 -5.80
N MET A 98 3.12 2.34 -6.07
CA MET A 98 2.79 1.20 -5.21
C MET A 98 3.42 1.29 -3.83
N LEU A 99 4.62 1.89 -3.70
CA LEU A 99 5.26 2.12 -2.41
C LEU A 99 4.50 3.17 -1.57
N TRP A 100 4.02 4.25 -2.19
CA TRP A 100 3.14 5.21 -1.52
C TRP A 100 1.79 4.59 -1.15
N THR A 101 1.19 3.80 -2.03
CA THR A 101 -0.05 3.05 -1.73
C THR A 101 0.14 2.08 -0.56
N TYR A 102 1.28 1.39 -0.49
CA TYR A 102 1.66 0.54 0.64
C TYR A 102 1.83 1.35 1.93
N GLY A 103 2.43 2.54 1.86
CA GLY A 103 2.54 3.44 3.00
C GLY A 103 1.20 3.95 3.51
N GLY A 104 0.30 4.34 2.61
CA GLY A 104 -1.06 4.76 2.94
C GLY A 104 -1.87 3.65 3.61
N MET A 105 -1.73 2.40 3.15
CA MET A 105 -2.29 1.22 3.81
C MET A 105 -1.75 1.08 5.25
N GLY A 106 -0.44 1.18 5.44
CA GLY A 106 0.17 1.11 6.77
C GLY A 106 -0.36 2.20 7.70
N ALA A 107 -0.46 3.43 7.20
CA ALA A 107 -1.04 4.55 7.93
C ALA A 107 -2.52 4.28 8.31
N ALA A 108 -3.32 3.70 7.40
CA ALA A 108 -4.71 3.34 7.69
C ALA A 108 -4.83 2.27 8.77
N GLY A 109 -3.98 1.22 8.73
CA GLY A 109 -3.94 0.19 9.77
C GLY A 109 -3.54 0.75 11.15
N VAL A 110 -2.52 1.61 11.18
CA VAL A 110 -2.09 2.32 12.41
C VAL A 110 -3.19 3.24 12.93
N GLY A 111 -3.87 3.97 12.04
CA GLY A 111 -5.00 4.83 12.39
C GLY A 111 -6.14 4.03 13.04
N GLN A 112 -6.55 2.93 12.42
CA GLN A 112 -7.58 2.05 12.96
C GLN A 112 -7.19 1.49 14.34
N ALA A 113 -5.95 1.03 14.51
CA ALA A 113 -5.47 0.49 15.78
C ALA A 113 -5.40 1.56 16.88
N ALA A 114 -4.93 2.77 16.56
CA ALA A 114 -4.86 3.87 17.52
C ALA A 114 -6.26 4.32 17.96
N THR A 115 -7.18 4.55 17.02
CA THR A 115 -8.58 4.91 17.33
C THR A 115 -9.24 3.83 18.19
N ALA A 116 -9.03 2.55 17.87
CA ALA A 116 -9.56 1.44 18.64
C ALA A 116 -9.07 1.38 20.09
N LEU A 117 -7.85 1.84 20.34
CA LEU A 117 -7.21 1.89 21.66
C LEU A 117 -7.47 3.23 22.39
N GLY A 118 -8.21 4.16 21.79
CA GLY A 118 -8.47 5.49 22.36
C GLY A 118 -7.28 6.46 22.28
N TYR A 119 -6.27 6.17 21.45
CA TYR A 119 -5.12 7.05 21.21
C TYR A 119 -5.33 7.93 19.97
N SER A 120 -4.61 9.05 19.93
CA SER A 120 -4.54 9.88 18.72
C SER A 120 -3.85 9.11 17.58
N PRO A 121 -4.47 8.99 16.39
CA PRO A 121 -3.90 8.24 15.27
C PRO A 121 -2.79 8.99 14.52
N TRP A 122 -2.76 10.33 14.63
CA TRP A 122 -1.91 11.19 13.81
C TRP A 122 -0.40 10.96 13.96
N PRO A 123 0.17 10.80 15.17
CA PRO A 123 1.60 10.54 15.30
C PRO A 123 2.03 9.25 14.60
N GLY A 124 1.24 8.20 14.71
CA GLY A 124 1.52 6.90 14.08
C GLY A 124 1.40 6.95 12.55
N ILE A 125 0.38 7.66 12.04
CA ILE A 125 0.20 7.90 10.60
C ILE A 125 1.39 8.67 10.04
N VAL A 126 1.77 9.79 10.66
CA VAL A 126 2.90 10.62 10.24
C VAL A 126 4.20 9.83 10.27
N GLY A 127 4.44 9.06 11.34
CA GLY A 127 5.61 8.18 11.46
C GLY A 127 5.70 7.16 10.33
N THR A 128 4.57 6.55 9.96
CA THR A 128 4.51 5.58 8.86
C THR A 128 4.80 6.25 7.51
N LEU A 129 4.21 7.41 7.24
CA LEU A 129 4.46 8.17 6.01
C LEU A 129 5.91 8.65 5.92
N ALA A 130 6.51 9.08 7.04
CA ALA A 130 7.92 9.47 7.10
C ALA A 130 8.84 8.28 6.81
N LEU A 131 8.55 7.10 7.35
CA LEU A 131 9.29 5.87 7.06
C LEU A 131 9.22 5.51 5.57
N VAL A 132 8.04 5.64 4.96
CA VAL A 132 7.83 5.37 3.53
C VAL A 132 8.55 6.41 2.68
N ALA A 133 8.51 7.69 3.06
CA ALA A 133 9.25 8.76 2.40
C ALA A 133 10.76 8.46 2.43
N PHE A 134 11.28 8.04 3.58
CA PHE A 134 12.67 7.59 3.70
C PHE A 134 12.96 6.40 2.78
N ALA A 135 12.08 5.39 2.72
CA ALA A 135 12.22 4.26 1.81
C ALA A 135 12.23 4.70 0.34
N VAL A 136 11.35 5.62 -0.07
CA VAL A 136 11.30 6.18 -1.44
C VAL A 136 12.65 6.80 -1.82
N LEU A 137 13.29 7.53 -0.91
CA LEU A 137 14.60 8.16 -1.15
C LEU A 137 15.75 7.15 -1.24
N ARG A 138 15.58 5.96 -0.67
CA ARG A 138 16.62 4.92 -0.60
C ARG A 138 16.49 3.84 -1.66
N LEU A 139 15.27 3.57 -2.13
CA LEU A 139 15.00 2.47 -3.04
C LEU A 139 15.16 2.88 -4.50
N ASP A 140 16.16 2.32 -5.17
CA ASP A 140 16.33 2.47 -6.62
C ASP A 140 15.55 1.39 -7.37
N PHE A 141 14.33 1.75 -7.79
CA PHE A 141 13.49 0.87 -8.61
C PHE A 141 14.09 0.55 -9.99
N ARG A 142 14.98 1.39 -10.53
CA ARG A 142 15.68 1.09 -11.79
C ARG A 142 16.66 -0.07 -11.58
N ALA A 143 17.45 -0.02 -10.52
CA ALA A 143 18.37 -1.10 -10.16
C ALA A 143 17.62 -2.42 -9.87
N MET A 144 16.45 -2.34 -9.22
CA MET A 144 15.61 -3.53 -8.96
C MET A 144 15.02 -4.17 -10.24
N LEU A 145 14.78 -3.37 -11.28
CA LEU A 145 14.25 -3.85 -12.56
C LEU A 145 15.34 -4.42 -13.46
N MET A 146 16.57 -3.91 -13.34
CA MET A 146 17.75 -4.34 -14.08
C MET A 146 18.86 -4.73 -13.10
N PRO A 147 18.73 -5.87 -12.39
CA PRO A 147 19.83 -6.36 -11.58
C PRO A 147 21.02 -6.53 -12.52
N GLN A 148 22.12 -5.84 -12.24
CA GLN A 148 23.32 -6.00 -13.04
C GLN A 148 23.65 -7.49 -13.08
N ARG A 149 23.77 -8.05 -14.28
CA ARG A 149 24.46 -9.32 -14.44
C ARG A 149 25.90 -9.03 -14.06
N THR A 150 26.25 -9.23 -12.79
CA THR A 150 27.65 -9.32 -12.39
C THR A 150 28.23 -10.45 -13.23
N GLY A 151 28.97 -10.07 -14.27
CA GLY A 151 29.70 -11.01 -15.10
C GLY A 151 30.70 -11.71 -14.19
N ALA A 152 30.44 -12.97 -13.90
CA ALA A 152 31.49 -13.88 -13.48
C ALA A 152 32.39 -14.05 -14.71
N LYS A 153 33.50 -13.31 -14.70
CA LYS A 153 34.72 -13.71 -15.42
C LYS A 153 35.38 -14.82 -14.63
#